data_AF-A0A8T6LZW9-F1
#
_entry.id   AF-A0A8T6LZW9-F1
#
_cell.length_a   1.000
_cell.length_b   1.000
_cell.length_c   1.000
_cell.angle_alpha   90.00
_cell.angle_beta   90.00
_cell.angle_gamma   90.00
#
_symmetry.space_group_name_H-M   'P 1'
#
loop_
_entity.id
_entity.type
_entity.pdbx_description
1 polymer ?
#
loop_
_entity_poly.entity_id
_entity_poly.type
_entity_poly.pdbx_seq_one_letter_code
_entity_poly.pdbx_strand_id
1 'polypeptide(L)'
;MENTEKILESLSLNEKKVMPYIEEKELPEICKKSNLDMVSVMRALEYLQLKEILKLTIDKEKVVDVGVNGALYKKKGLPERRLLSLLGDKRIVSLEEGKKESGLSEDEFKASIGALKKKALIDLKNGKLVLNASIEEISKKSLEELFLDSLPILESELTPEQMFAMKSLQKRKDIILIEEKKKIQIEVTKLGKEIMHSKELGKELIEQITPEILKNEKNWKGKKFRRYDLTVPVPKVNGGKRHFVNSSIDYARKVWTELGFEEMTGNMTVSSFWTFDALFT
;
A
#
# COMPACT_ATOMS: atom_id res chain seq x y z
N MET A 1 -7.97 -34.26 -21.22
CA MET A 1 -8.98 -33.60 -22.09
C MET A 1 -10.17 -33.10 -21.27
N GLU A 2 -10.80 -33.90 -20.41
CA GLU A 2 -11.94 -33.40 -19.59
C GLU A 2 -11.61 -32.23 -18.65
N ASN A 3 -10.38 -32.15 -18.14
CA ASN A 3 -10.00 -31.07 -17.24
C ASN A 3 -9.70 -29.76 -17.99
N THR A 4 -9.13 -29.85 -19.20
CA THR A 4 -8.80 -28.68 -20.03
C THR A 4 -10.04 -28.01 -20.59
N GLU A 5 -11.06 -28.78 -21.00
CA GLU A 5 -12.36 -28.23 -21.44
C GLU A 5 -13.09 -27.52 -20.30
N LYS A 6 -13.09 -28.11 -19.09
CA LYS A 6 -13.68 -27.46 -17.89
C LYS A 6 -13.00 -26.13 -17.58
N ILE A 7 -11.67 -26.07 -17.70
CA ILE A 7 -10.90 -24.85 -17.48
C ILE A 7 -11.26 -23.82 -18.57
N LEU A 8 -11.31 -24.20 -19.84
CA LEU A 8 -11.70 -23.32 -20.96
C LEU A 8 -13.11 -22.74 -20.80
N GLU A 9 -14.07 -23.55 -20.37
CA GLU A 9 -15.45 -23.12 -20.11
C GLU A 9 -15.57 -22.22 -18.87
N SER A 10 -14.55 -22.21 -18.00
CA SER A 10 -14.51 -21.37 -16.79
C SER A 10 -13.78 -20.03 -16.98
N LEU A 11 -13.16 -19.79 -18.14
CA LEU A 11 -12.46 -18.54 -18.45
C LEU A 11 -13.45 -17.39 -18.68
N SER A 12 -13.14 -16.23 -18.10
CA SER A 12 -13.86 -14.97 -18.31
C SER A 12 -13.59 -14.37 -19.68
N LEU A 13 -14.42 -13.41 -20.06
CA LEU A 13 -14.21 -12.60 -21.27
C LEU A 13 -12.84 -11.89 -21.24
N ASN A 14 -12.43 -11.34 -20.10
CA ASN A 14 -11.15 -10.65 -19.97
C ASN A 14 -9.96 -11.63 -20.02
N GLU A 15 -10.08 -12.78 -19.35
CA GLU A 15 -9.06 -13.84 -19.44
C GLU A 15 -8.88 -14.33 -20.87
N LYS A 16 -9.97 -14.54 -21.62
CA LYS A 16 -9.93 -14.93 -23.04
C LYS A 16 -9.29 -13.87 -23.95
N LYS A 17 -9.49 -12.58 -23.64
CA LYS A 17 -8.86 -11.47 -24.38
C LYS A 17 -7.37 -11.33 -24.10
N VAL A 18 -6.95 -11.61 -22.86
CA VAL A 18 -5.54 -11.50 -22.44
C VAL A 18 -4.73 -12.71 -22.90
N MET A 19 -5.32 -13.90 -22.87
CA MET A 19 -4.67 -15.18 -23.13
C MET A 19 -3.82 -15.29 -24.41
N PRO A 20 -4.23 -14.76 -25.58
CA PRO A 20 -3.42 -14.81 -26.79
C PRO A 20 -2.11 -14.03 -26.71
N TYR A 21 -2.02 -13.03 -25.82
CA TYR A 21 -0.91 -12.08 -25.76
C TYR A 21 0.05 -12.32 -24.58
N ILE A 22 -0.16 -13.38 -23.81
CA ILE A 22 0.62 -13.66 -22.58
C ILE A 22 2.10 -13.95 -22.90
N GLU A 23 2.42 -14.38 -24.12
CA GLU A 23 3.80 -14.61 -24.57
C GLU A 23 4.64 -13.32 -24.63
N GLU A 24 4.02 -12.15 -24.66
CA GLU A 24 4.74 -10.87 -24.75
C GLU A 24 5.45 -10.50 -23.46
N LYS A 25 5.16 -11.19 -22.34
CA LYS A 25 5.76 -11.06 -20.99
C LYS A 25 5.66 -9.67 -20.35
N GLU A 26 5.57 -8.60 -21.13
CA GLU A 26 5.46 -7.21 -20.69
C GLU A 26 4.00 -6.78 -20.56
N LEU A 27 3.62 -6.32 -19.37
CA LEU A 27 2.27 -5.83 -19.08
C LEU A 27 1.80 -4.69 -20.01
N PRO A 28 2.61 -3.66 -20.34
CA PRO A 28 2.15 -2.58 -21.19
C PRO A 28 1.76 -3.04 -22.61
N GLU A 29 2.45 -4.04 -23.15
CA GLU A 29 2.17 -4.60 -24.47
C GLU A 29 0.85 -5.40 -24.46
N ILE A 30 0.67 -6.23 -23.42
CA ILE A 30 -0.58 -6.97 -23.20
C ILE A 30 -1.77 -6.01 -23.08
N CYS A 31 -1.63 -4.89 -22.37
CA CYS A 31 -2.70 -3.89 -22.25
C CYS A 31 -3.07 -3.28 -23.61
N LYS A 32 -2.07 -2.92 -24.42
CA LYS A 32 -2.30 -2.35 -25.76
C LYS A 32 -3.01 -3.32 -26.70
N LYS A 33 -2.61 -4.59 -26.72
CA LYS A 33 -3.18 -5.60 -27.64
C LYS A 33 -4.53 -6.14 -27.18
N SER A 34 -4.73 -6.28 -25.88
CA SER A 34 -6.02 -6.70 -25.33
C SER A 34 -7.08 -5.58 -25.29
N ASN A 35 -6.66 -4.32 -25.50
CA ASN A 35 -7.51 -3.12 -25.36
C ASN A 35 -8.22 -3.06 -23.99
N LEU A 36 -7.48 -3.42 -22.94
CA LEU A 36 -7.93 -3.41 -21.55
C LEU A 36 -7.04 -2.50 -20.72
N ASP A 37 -7.61 -1.97 -19.64
CA ASP A 37 -6.86 -1.21 -18.65
C ASP A 37 -5.93 -2.11 -17.83
N MET A 38 -4.87 -1.52 -17.26
CA MET A 38 -3.87 -2.26 -16.49
C MET A 38 -4.47 -3.05 -15.32
N VAL A 39 -5.52 -2.54 -14.67
CA VAL A 39 -6.16 -3.22 -13.54
C VAL A 39 -6.94 -4.45 -14.02
N SER A 40 -7.67 -4.34 -15.12
CA SER A 40 -8.38 -5.48 -15.72
C SER A 40 -7.43 -6.57 -16.21
N VAL A 41 -6.30 -6.20 -16.84
CA VAL A 41 -5.28 -7.16 -17.27
C VAL A 41 -4.64 -7.86 -16.07
N MET A 42 -4.27 -7.11 -15.04
CA MET A 42 -3.71 -7.67 -13.81
C MET A 42 -4.65 -8.67 -13.15
N ARG A 43 -5.94 -8.32 -13.00
CA ARG A 43 -6.95 -9.24 -12.47
C ARG A 43 -7.08 -10.49 -13.33
N ALA A 44 -7.12 -10.34 -14.65
CA ALA A 44 -7.19 -11.48 -15.55
C ALA A 44 -5.98 -12.42 -15.36
N LEU A 45 -4.76 -11.87 -15.27
CA LEU A 45 -3.55 -12.65 -15.01
C LEU A 45 -3.61 -13.37 -13.65
N GLU A 46 -4.09 -12.70 -12.60
CA GLU A 46 -4.29 -13.33 -11.27
C GLU A 46 -5.29 -14.49 -11.33
N TYR A 47 -6.41 -14.34 -12.04
CA TYR A 47 -7.37 -15.42 -12.22
C TYR A 47 -6.80 -16.60 -13.04
N LEU A 48 -6.01 -16.31 -14.06
CA LEU A 48 -5.30 -17.33 -14.82
C LEU A 48 -4.25 -18.06 -13.97
N GLN A 49 -3.62 -17.35 -13.02
CA GLN A 49 -2.72 -17.97 -12.05
C GLN A 49 -3.45 -18.92 -11.11
N LEU A 50 -4.63 -18.53 -10.61
CA LEU A 50 -5.47 -19.40 -9.77
C LEU A 50 -5.89 -20.69 -10.49
N LYS A 51 -5.97 -20.66 -11.82
CA LYS A 51 -6.28 -21.81 -12.67
C LYS A 51 -5.04 -22.60 -13.12
N GLU A 52 -3.86 -22.28 -12.59
CA GLU A 52 -2.56 -22.91 -12.92
C GLU A 52 -2.13 -22.79 -14.40
N ILE A 53 -2.72 -21.85 -15.13
CA ILE A 53 -2.44 -21.61 -16.55
C ILE A 53 -1.13 -20.84 -16.71
N LEU A 54 -0.83 -19.96 -15.76
CA LEU A 54 0.38 -19.17 -15.72
C LEU A 54 0.89 -19.07 -14.29
N LYS A 55 2.15 -18.69 -14.15
CA LYS A 55 2.80 -18.39 -12.89
C LYS A 55 3.24 -16.93 -12.94
N LEU A 56 2.73 -16.13 -12.01
CA LEU A 56 3.18 -14.75 -11.82
C LEU A 56 4.21 -14.71 -10.71
N THR A 57 5.36 -14.13 -11.02
CA THR A 57 6.36 -13.74 -10.03
C THR A 57 6.33 -12.22 -9.93
N ILE A 58 6.03 -11.71 -8.73
CA ILE A 58 5.96 -10.27 -8.46
C ILE A 58 7.15 -9.90 -7.60
N ASP A 59 8.17 -9.35 -8.23
CA ASP A 59 9.33 -8.81 -7.54
C ASP A 59 9.05 -7.36 -7.16
N LYS A 60 9.15 -7.07 -5.87
CA LYS A 60 8.97 -5.71 -5.35
C LYS A 60 10.34 -5.10 -5.16
N GLU A 61 10.64 -4.10 -5.98
CA GLU A 61 11.83 -3.29 -5.85
C GLU A 61 11.45 -1.95 -5.24
N LYS A 62 12.18 -1.53 -4.21
CA LYS A 62 12.03 -0.20 -3.63
C LYS A 62 13.03 0.73 -4.31
N VAL A 63 12.51 1.75 -4.97
CA VAL A 63 13.32 2.80 -5.58
C VAL A 63 13.25 4.00 -4.65
N VAL A 64 14.42 4.48 -4.24
CA VAL A 64 14.56 5.71 -3.49
C VAL A 64 14.59 6.84 -4.50
N ASP A 65 13.59 7.72 -4.44
CA ASP A 65 13.44 8.88 -5.30
C ASP A 65 13.42 10.18 -4.45
N VAL A 66 13.51 11.30 -5.14
CA VAL A 66 13.56 12.64 -4.55
C VAL A 66 12.14 13.12 -4.27
N GLY A 67 11.88 13.49 -3.01
CA GLY A 67 10.61 14.12 -2.61
C GLY A 67 10.52 15.59 -3.05
N VAL A 68 9.38 16.23 -2.78
CA VAL A 68 9.12 17.63 -3.19
C VAL A 68 10.17 18.60 -2.61
N ASN A 69 10.46 18.48 -1.31
CA ASN A 69 11.50 19.31 -0.67
C ASN A 69 12.89 18.89 -1.10
N GLY A 70 13.12 17.59 -1.34
CA GLY A 70 14.39 17.09 -1.87
C GLY A 70 14.75 17.72 -3.23
N ALA A 71 13.76 17.88 -4.12
CA ALA A 71 13.97 18.49 -5.42
C ALA A 71 14.28 19.99 -5.29
N LEU A 72 13.64 20.66 -4.34
CA LEU A 72 13.92 22.07 -4.01
C LEU A 72 15.33 22.23 -3.44
N TYR A 73 15.75 21.34 -2.53
CA TYR A 73 17.09 21.37 -1.93
C TYR A 73 18.19 20.93 -2.90
N LYS A 74 17.90 20.06 -3.88
CA LYS A 74 18.84 19.74 -4.96
C LYS A 74 19.16 20.98 -5.81
N LYS A 75 18.20 21.89 -5.97
CA LYS A 75 18.40 23.16 -6.70
C LYS A 75 18.99 24.29 -5.85
N LYS A 76 18.51 24.47 -4.61
CA LYS A 76 18.89 25.59 -3.73
C LYS A 76 20.03 25.26 -2.76
N GLY A 77 20.45 23.99 -2.69
CA GLY A 77 21.27 23.45 -1.62
C GLY A 77 20.44 23.09 -0.39
N LEU A 78 20.96 22.20 0.45
CA LEU A 78 20.33 21.88 1.73
C LEU A 78 20.28 23.12 2.64
N PRO A 79 19.26 23.23 3.52
CA PRO A 79 19.17 24.31 4.50
C PRO A 79 20.44 24.48 5.34
N GLU A 80 21.07 23.37 5.74
CA GLU A 80 22.33 23.38 6.47
C GLU A 80 23.46 24.04 5.69
N ARG A 81 23.52 23.80 4.39
CA ARG A 81 24.56 24.33 3.51
C ARG A 81 24.41 25.82 3.32
N ARG A 82 23.17 26.29 3.15
CA ARG A 82 22.86 27.72 3.04
C ARG A 82 23.24 28.46 4.31
N LEU A 83 22.94 27.88 5.48
CA LEU A 83 23.34 28.45 6.77
C LEU A 83 24.86 28.42 6.97
N LEU A 84 25.54 27.34 6.61
CA LEU A 84 27.00 27.23 6.67
C LEU A 84 27.71 28.22 5.75
N SER A 85 27.24 28.40 4.51
CA SER A 85 27.81 29.38 3.58
C SER A 85 27.76 30.79 4.15
N LEU A 86 26.61 31.16 4.72
CA LEU A 86 26.41 32.46 5.36
C LEU A 86 27.31 32.66 6.59
N LEU A 87 27.45 31.63 7.41
CA LEU A 87 28.37 31.66 8.55
C LEU A 87 29.84 31.64 8.13
N GLY A 88 30.17 31.11 6.96
CA GLY A 88 31.50 31.20 6.35
C GLY A 88 31.90 32.64 6.05
N ASP A 89 30.95 33.46 5.58
CA ASP A 89 31.20 34.86 5.21
C ASP A 89 31.29 35.79 6.44
N LYS A 90 30.42 35.57 7.45
CA LYS A 90 30.27 36.50 8.59
C LYS A 90 30.88 36.02 9.90
N ARG A 91 31.23 34.73 10.03
CA ARG A 91 31.76 34.01 11.22
C ARG A 91 30.89 34.03 12.48
N ILE A 92 30.21 35.13 12.78
CA ILE A 92 29.31 35.32 13.92
C ILE A 92 28.05 36.03 13.43
N VAL A 93 26.88 35.41 13.63
CA VAL A 93 25.60 35.98 13.19
C VAL A 93 24.56 35.84 14.31
N SER A 94 23.74 36.86 14.52
CA SER A 94 22.61 36.78 15.44
C SER A 94 21.50 35.86 14.89
N LEU A 95 20.65 35.30 15.75
CA LEU A 95 19.56 34.42 15.29
C LEU A 95 18.58 35.12 14.33
N GLU A 96 18.35 36.43 14.51
CA GLU A 96 17.43 37.22 13.69
C GLU A 96 18.02 37.54 12.31
N GLU A 97 19.29 37.95 12.27
CA GLU A 97 20.00 38.22 11.01
C GLU A 97 20.22 36.92 10.23
N GLY A 98 20.57 35.84 10.92
CA GLY A 98 20.77 34.52 10.32
C GLY A 98 19.50 34.01 9.66
N LYS A 99 18.32 34.24 10.25
CA LYS A 99 17.04 33.86 9.64
C LYS A 99 16.72 34.70 8.40
N LYS A 100 16.88 36.03 8.48
CA LYS A 100 16.56 36.94 7.36
C LYS A 100 17.47 36.72 6.16
N GLU A 101 18.77 36.56 6.40
CA GLU A 101 19.76 36.48 5.33
C GLU A 101 19.92 35.07 4.76
N SER A 102 19.65 34.02 5.55
CA SER A 102 19.66 32.65 5.02
C SER A 102 18.46 32.34 4.12
N GLY A 103 17.39 33.15 4.18
CA GLY A 103 16.18 32.95 3.38
C GLY A 103 15.57 31.56 3.59
N LEU A 104 15.60 31.08 4.83
CA LEU A 104 15.04 29.80 5.29
C LEU A 104 13.74 30.04 6.04
N SER A 105 12.82 29.07 5.99
CA SER A 105 11.65 29.06 6.87
C SER A 105 12.05 28.86 8.33
N GLU A 106 11.14 29.13 9.28
CA GLU A 106 11.42 28.92 10.71
C GLU A 106 11.79 27.47 11.04
N ASP A 107 11.10 26.53 10.40
CA ASP A 107 11.30 25.11 10.65
C ASP A 107 12.62 24.63 10.05
N GLU A 108 12.96 25.09 8.83
CA GLU A 108 14.26 24.82 8.19
C GLU A 108 15.42 25.40 9.00
N PHE A 109 15.27 26.63 9.53
CA PHE A 109 16.31 27.30 10.30
C PHE A 109 16.59 26.58 11.63
N LYS A 110 15.53 26.22 12.38
CA LYS A 110 15.65 25.44 13.63
C LYS A 110 16.26 24.06 13.36
N ALA A 111 15.83 23.37 12.31
CA ALA A 111 16.38 22.08 11.91
C ALA A 111 17.87 22.17 11.54
N SER A 112 18.26 23.22 10.82
CA SER A 112 19.64 23.45 10.41
C SER A 112 20.57 23.69 11.59
N ILE A 113 20.16 24.51 12.57
CA ILE A 113 20.92 24.71 13.81
C ILE A 113 21.12 23.40 14.55
N GLY A 114 20.06 22.59 14.70
CA GLY A 114 20.13 21.30 15.36
C GLY A 114 21.07 20.32 14.66
N ALA A 115 21.04 20.27 13.32
CA ALA A 115 21.90 19.41 12.53
C ALA A 115 23.38 19.83 12.60
N LEU A 116 23.66 21.12 12.46
CA LEU A 116 25.03 21.65 12.47
C LEU A 116 25.67 21.61 13.85
N LYS A 117 24.89 21.83 14.93
CA LYS A 117 25.36 21.66 16.31
C LYS A 117 25.75 20.20 16.60
N LYS A 118 24.94 19.23 16.13
CA LYS A 118 25.27 17.80 16.25
C LYS A 118 26.56 17.41 15.52
N LYS A 119 26.87 18.10 14.42
CA LYS A 119 28.12 17.92 13.65
C LYS A 119 29.29 18.75 14.21
N ALA A 120 29.12 19.45 15.33
CA ALA A 120 30.10 20.34 15.97
C ALA A 120 30.63 21.48 15.07
N LEU A 121 29.93 21.83 13.99
CA LEU A 121 30.34 22.87 13.04
C LEU A 121 30.00 24.29 13.54
N ILE A 122 29.01 24.39 14.42
CA ILE A 122 28.54 25.64 15.01
C ILE A 122 28.40 25.50 16.53
N ASP A 123 28.58 26.62 17.23
CA ASP A 123 28.27 26.74 18.65
C ASP A 123 27.31 27.92 18.89
N LEU A 124 26.50 27.80 19.94
CA LEU A 124 25.51 28.80 20.33
C LEU A 124 25.99 29.50 21.60
N LYS A 125 26.53 30.71 21.45
CA LYS A 125 26.99 31.54 22.58
C LYS A 125 26.16 32.81 22.64
N ASN A 126 25.47 33.03 23.77
CA ASN A 126 24.72 34.27 24.06
C ASN A 126 23.77 34.72 22.94
N GLY A 127 23.00 33.78 22.37
CA GLY A 127 22.04 34.09 21.29
C GLY A 127 22.68 34.39 19.93
N LYS A 128 23.98 34.10 19.76
CA LYS A 128 24.71 34.22 18.49
C LYS A 128 25.23 32.85 18.04
N LEU A 129 25.16 32.62 16.73
CA LEU A 129 25.74 31.46 16.07
C LEU A 129 27.21 31.77 15.78
N VAL A 130 28.11 30.98 16.34
CA VAL A 130 29.56 31.07 16.12
C VAL A 130 30.00 29.86 15.31
N LEU A 131 30.68 30.10 14.19
CA LEU A 131 31.23 29.02 13.38
C LEU A 131 32.55 28.52 13.99
N ASN A 132 32.63 27.23 14.26
CA ASN A 132 33.85 26.55 14.74
C ASN A 132 34.51 25.69 13.65
N ALA A 133 33.88 25.56 12.48
CA ALA A 133 34.35 24.73 11.37
C ALA A 133 35.57 25.33 10.65
N SER A 134 36.41 24.46 10.09
CA SER A 134 37.50 24.86 9.19
C SER A 134 36.97 25.19 7.78
N ILE A 135 37.69 26.04 7.03
CA ILE A 135 37.30 26.43 5.65
C ILE A 135 37.17 25.20 4.72
N GLU A 136 37.95 24.15 4.98
CA GLU A 136 37.92 22.88 4.25
C GLU A 136 36.63 22.08 4.49
N GLU A 137 36.08 22.12 5.70
CA GLU A 137 34.80 21.48 6.05
C GLU A 137 33.61 22.24 5.47
N ILE A 138 33.76 23.55 5.25
CA ILE A 138 32.77 24.37 4.55
C ILE A 138 32.77 24.07 3.05
N SER A 139 33.89 23.64 2.46
CA SER A 139 33.94 23.36 1.01
C SER A 139 33.45 21.95 0.65
N LYS A 140 33.52 20.99 1.56
CA LYS A 140 33.12 19.59 1.30
C LYS A 140 31.59 19.47 1.29
N LYS A 141 31.06 18.83 0.24
CA LYS A 141 29.65 18.43 0.20
C LYS A 141 29.38 17.43 1.32
N SER A 142 28.23 17.55 1.98
CA SER A 142 27.84 16.60 3.01
C SER A 142 27.47 15.25 2.38
N LEU A 143 27.55 14.17 3.17
CA LEU A 143 27.11 12.84 2.72
C LEU A 143 25.64 12.87 2.27
N GLU A 144 24.81 13.70 2.91
CA GLU A 144 23.41 13.87 2.54
C GLU A 144 23.22 14.59 1.19
N GLU A 145 24.10 15.54 0.85
CA GLU A 145 24.08 16.21 -0.47
C GLU A 145 24.54 15.30 -1.58
N LEU A 146 25.65 14.58 -1.37
CA LEU A 146 26.15 13.59 -2.33
C LEU A 146 25.10 12.52 -2.62
N PHE A 147 24.38 12.10 -1.58
CA PHE A 147 23.30 11.13 -1.73
C PHE A 147 22.12 11.71 -2.53
N LEU A 148 21.65 12.93 -2.23
CA LEU A 148 20.59 13.60 -3.01
C LEU A 148 20.95 13.81 -4.48
N ASP A 149 22.23 14.08 -4.77
CA ASP A 149 22.73 14.21 -6.14
C ASP A 149 22.66 12.87 -6.87
N SER A 150 22.95 11.76 -6.19
CA SER A 150 22.98 10.41 -6.77
C SER A 150 21.60 9.76 -7.02
N LEU A 151 20.52 10.29 -6.44
CA LEU A 151 19.15 9.78 -6.65
C LEU A 151 18.66 10.02 -8.10
N PRO A 152 17.84 9.11 -8.66
CA PRO A 152 17.20 7.94 -8.03
C PRO A 152 18.07 6.65 -8.03
N ILE A 153 18.00 5.87 -6.95
CA ILE A 153 18.76 4.61 -6.76
C ILE A 153 17.85 3.52 -6.18
N LEU A 154 18.12 2.25 -6.54
CA LEU A 154 17.48 1.09 -5.92
C LEU A 154 17.94 0.91 -4.47
N GLU A 155 17.01 0.67 -3.54
CA GLU A 155 17.35 0.48 -2.12
C GLU A 155 18.36 -0.66 -1.90
N SER A 156 18.32 -1.69 -2.75
CA SER A 156 19.24 -2.84 -2.72
C SER A 156 20.68 -2.52 -3.15
N GLU A 157 20.90 -1.42 -3.87
CA GLU A 157 22.21 -1.01 -4.38
C GLU A 157 22.90 0.03 -3.48
N LEU A 158 22.25 0.42 -2.39
CA LEU A 158 22.77 1.44 -1.48
C LEU A 158 24.01 0.97 -0.73
N THR A 159 25.06 1.79 -0.74
CA THR A 159 26.21 1.58 0.13
C THR A 159 25.85 1.88 1.60
N PRO A 160 26.62 1.38 2.59
CA PRO A 160 26.34 1.65 4.01
C PRO A 160 26.29 3.15 4.35
N GLU A 161 27.13 3.96 3.70
CA GLU A 161 27.15 5.42 3.87
C GLU A 161 25.88 6.07 3.31
N GLN A 162 25.44 5.65 2.12
CA GLN A 162 24.21 6.12 1.50
C GLN A 162 22.97 5.70 2.30
N MET A 163 22.98 4.50 2.88
CA MET A 163 21.90 4.04 3.75
C MET A 163 21.77 4.89 5.02
N PHE A 164 22.91 5.34 5.58
CA PHE A 164 22.90 6.27 6.71
C PHE A 164 22.33 7.64 6.31
N ALA A 165 22.77 8.17 5.15
CA ALA A 165 22.25 9.42 4.61
C ALA A 165 20.73 9.34 4.33
N MET A 166 20.28 8.25 3.72
CA MET A 166 18.87 7.96 3.46
C MET A 166 18.05 7.98 4.77
N LYS A 167 18.46 7.25 5.80
CA LYS A 167 17.75 7.23 7.10
C LYS A 167 17.71 8.59 7.78
N SER A 168 18.77 9.40 7.63
CA SER A 168 18.82 10.77 8.15
C SER A 168 17.81 11.68 7.43
N LEU A 169 17.77 11.60 6.10
CA LEU A 169 16.90 12.40 5.25
C LEU A 169 15.43 11.94 5.28
N GLN A 170 15.17 10.64 5.48
CA GLN A 170 13.81 10.08 5.61
C GLN A 170 13.09 10.58 6.88
N LYS A 171 13.84 10.87 7.95
CA LYS A 171 13.28 11.47 9.18
C LYS A 171 12.78 12.90 8.95
N ARG A 172 13.22 13.54 7.87
CA ARG A 172 12.88 14.92 7.54
C ARG A 172 11.74 14.93 6.53
N LYS A 173 10.90 15.94 6.63
CA LYS A 173 9.65 16.02 5.87
C LYS A 173 9.91 16.18 4.37
N ASP A 174 9.39 15.23 3.58
CA ASP A 174 9.29 15.25 2.12
C ASP A 174 10.62 15.42 1.36
N ILE A 175 11.74 14.98 1.94
CA ILE A 175 13.05 15.02 1.25
C ILE A 175 13.26 13.79 0.36
N ILE A 176 12.91 12.61 0.87
CA ILE A 176 13.03 11.33 0.16
C ILE A 176 11.64 10.72 0.03
N LEU A 177 11.36 10.17 -1.14
CA LEU A 177 10.17 9.40 -1.42
C LEU A 177 10.60 7.98 -1.81
N ILE A 178 10.07 6.96 -1.13
CA ILE A 178 10.38 5.56 -1.44
C ILE A 178 9.20 5.01 -2.25
N GLU A 179 9.43 4.76 -3.53
CA GLU A 179 8.44 4.16 -4.42
C GLU A 179 8.64 2.65 -4.48
N GLU A 180 7.56 1.90 -4.28
CA GLU A 180 7.57 0.46 -4.57
C GLU A 180 7.23 0.25 -6.06
N LYS A 181 8.24 -0.08 -6.86
CA LYS A 181 8.05 -0.53 -8.23
C LYS A 181 7.91 -2.05 -8.25
N LYS A 182 6.79 -2.53 -8.79
CA LYS A 182 6.54 -3.97 -8.97
C LYS A 182 7.02 -4.38 -10.36
N LYS A 183 8.03 -5.24 -10.43
CA LYS A 183 8.37 -5.96 -11.65
C LYS A 183 7.60 -7.26 -11.66
N ILE A 184 6.82 -7.47 -12.71
CA ILE A 184 5.95 -8.63 -12.84
C ILE A 184 6.51 -9.48 -13.95
N GLN A 185 6.91 -10.70 -13.62
CA GLN A 185 7.36 -11.70 -14.58
C GLN A 185 6.25 -12.72 -14.78
N ILE A 186 5.96 -13.03 -16.04
CA ILE A 186 4.89 -13.94 -16.43
C ILE A 186 5.52 -15.17 -17.05
N GLU A 187 5.30 -16.33 -16.45
CA GLU A 187 5.71 -17.63 -16.97
C GLU A 187 4.47 -18.45 -17.34
N VAL A 188 4.34 -18.83 -18.62
CA VAL A 188 3.22 -19.66 -19.08
C VAL A 188 3.51 -21.13 -18.78
N THR A 189 2.56 -21.82 -18.14
CA THR A 189 2.70 -23.26 -17.85
C THR A 189 2.44 -24.11 -19.10
N LYS A 190 2.74 -25.41 -19.04
CA LYS A 190 2.42 -26.34 -20.15
C LYS A 190 0.92 -26.33 -20.47
N LEU A 191 0.08 -26.29 -19.44
CA LEU A 191 -1.38 -26.19 -19.58
C LEU A 191 -1.79 -24.89 -20.27
N GLY A 192 -1.17 -23.76 -19.92
CA GLY A 192 -1.44 -22.48 -20.58
C GLY A 192 -1.16 -22.50 -22.08
N LYS A 193 -0.07 -23.15 -22.51
CA LYS A 193 0.25 -23.31 -23.94
C LYS A 193 -0.78 -24.18 -24.67
N GLU A 194 -1.20 -25.30 -24.07
CA GLU A 194 -2.24 -26.15 -24.63
C GLU A 194 -3.57 -25.41 -24.81
N ILE A 195 -3.95 -24.60 -23.81
CA ILE A 195 -5.19 -23.81 -23.82
C ILE A 195 -5.11 -22.70 -24.87
N MET A 196 -3.97 -22.01 -25.03
CA MET A 196 -3.78 -20.96 -26.05
C MET A 196 -3.99 -21.47 -27.47
N HIS A 197 -3.54 -22.69 -27.78
CA HIS A 197 -3.72 -23.29 -29.12
C HIS A 197 -5.11 -23.89 -29.35
N SER A 198 -5.98 -23.88 -28.34
CA SER A 198 -7.33 -24.44 -28.47
C SER A 198 -8.25 -23.51 -29.27
N LYS A 199 -9.00 -24.09 -30.21
CA LYS A 199 -10.00 -23.36 -31.03
C LYS A 199 -11.20 -22.86 -30.22
N GLU A 200 -11.32 -23.27 -28.97
CA GLU A 200 -12.48 -22.97 -28.12
C GLU A 200 -12.38 -21.62 -27.41
N LEU A 201 -11.19 -21.01 -27.41
CA LEU A 201 -10.96 -19.71 -26.80
C LEU A 201 -11.89 -18.62 -27.32
N GLY A 202 -12.19 -18.65 -28.62
CA GLY A 202 -13.00 -17.65 -29.31
C GLY A 202 -14.51 -17.80 -29.13
N LYS A 203 -15.00 -18.87 -28.46
CA LYS A 203 -16.44 -19.04 -28.21
C LYS A 203 -16.86 -18.10 -27.08
N GLU A 204 -17.77 -17.17 -27.37
CA GLU A 204 -18.40 -16.33 -26.34
C GLU A 204 -19.31 -17.19 -25.46
N LEU A 205 -19.10 -17.12 -24.14
CA LEU A 205 -19.92 -17.79 -23.14
C LEU A 205 -20.73 -16.74 -22.40
N ILE A 206 -21.96 -17.09 -22.05
CA ILE A 206 -22.79 -16.21 -21.22
C ILE A 206 -22.26 -16.27 -19.78
N GLU A 207 -21.77 -15.14 -19.25
CA GLU A 207 -21.23 -15.06 -17.88
C GLU A 207 -22.33 -14.85 -16.83
N GLN A 208 -23.23 -13.89 -17.08
CA GLN A 208 -24.28 -13.51 -16.13
C GLN A 208 -25.65 -13.61 -16.79
N ILE A 209 -26.60 -14.18 -16.06
CA ILE A 209 -28.00 -14.20 -16.48
C ILE A 209 -28.60 -12.84 -16.16
N THR A 210 -28.96 -12.09 -17.21
CA THR A 210 -29.69 -10.82 -17.09
C THR A 210 -31.17 -11.02 -17.42
N PRO A 211 -32.08 -10.16 -16.89
CA PRO A 211 -33.50 -10.24 -17.23
C PRO A 211 -33.78 -10.15 -18.73
N GLU A 212 -32.96 -9.41 -19.48
CA GLU A 212 -33.07 -9.27 -20.94
C GLU A 212 -32.76 -10.57 -21.69
N ILE A 213 -31.76 -11.33 -21.20
CA ILE A 213 -31.44 -12.66 -21.74
C ILE A 213 -32.62 -13.59 -21.49
N LEU A 214 -33.21 -13.57 -20.29
CA LEU A 214 -34.34 -14.45 -19.94
C LEU A 214 -35.60 -14.17 -20.77
N LYS A 215 -35.88 -12.90 -21.10
CA LYS A 215 -37.06 -12.51 -21.90
C LYS A 215 -37.04 -13.07 -23.32
N ASN A 216 -35.86 -13.26 -23.92
CA ASN A 216 -35.70 -13.66 -25.31
C ASN A 216 -35.07 -15.04 -25.42
N GLU A 217 -35.84 -16.07 -25.79
CA GLU A 217 -35.34 -17.45 -25.92
C GLU A 217 -34.10 -17.57 -26.83
N LYS A 218 -34.03 -16.81 -27.92
CA LYS A 218 -32.89 -16.82 -28.86
C LYS A 218 -31.57 -16.42 -28.20
N ASN A 219 -31.60 -15.69 -27.09
CA ASN A 219 -30.40 -15.18 -26.45
C ASN A 219 -29.70 -16.22 -25.58
N TRP A 220 -30.40 -17.26 -25.12
CA TRP A 220 -29.83 -18.30 -24.25
C TRP A 220 -29.97 -19.72 -24.79
N LYS A 221 -31.05 -20.01 -25.55
CA LYS A 221 -31.32 -21.34 -26.07
C LYS A 221 -30.27 -21.72 -27.13
N GLY A 222 -29.47 -22.75 -26.83
CA GLY A 222 -28.38 -23.21 -27.69
C GLY A 222 -27.02 -22.54 -27.45
N LYS A 223 -26.93 -21.55 -26.54
CA LYS A 223 -25.63 -20.98 -26.09
C LYS A 223 -25.13 -21.73 -24.85
N LYS A 224 -23.80 -21.72 -24.66
CA LYS A 224 -23.16 -22.26 -23.46
C LYS A 224 -22.96 -21.17 -22.41
N PHE A 225 -23.17 -21.54 -21.15
CA PHE A 225 -22.89 -20.68 -20.01
C PHE A 225 -21.47 -20.92 -19.50
N ARG A 226 -20.87 -19.87 -18.94
CA ARG A 226 -19.59 -19.98 -18.27
C ARG A 226 -19.73 -20.89 -17.04
N ARG A 227 -18.78 -21.81 -16.87
CA ARG A 227 -18.75 -22.70 -15.71
C ARG A 227 -18.27 -21.92 -14.48
N TYR A 228 -19.07 -21.95 -13.42
CA TYR A 228 -18.67 -21.40 -12.12
C TYR A 228 -17.73 -22.35 -11.39
N ASP A 229 -16.74 -21.78 -10.73
CA ASP A 229 -15.88 -22.50 -9.80
C ASP A 229 -16.49 -22.41 -8.40
N LEU A 230 -16.84 -23.58 -7.83
CA LEU A 230 -17.45 -23.69 -6.50
C LEU A 230 -16.41 -23.71 -5.37
N THR A 231 -15.12 -23.83 -5.71
CA THR A 231 -14.04 -23.91 -4.71
C THR A 231 -13.52 -22.53 -4.29
N VAL A 232 -13.80 -21.49 -5.08
CA VAL A 232 -13.33 -20.12 -4.82
C VAL A 232 -14.07 -19.53 -3.62
N PRO A 233 -13.36 -18.90 -2.67
CA PRO A 233 -13.99 -18.22 -1.55
C PRO A 233 -14.85 -17.06 -2.04
N VAL A 234 -16.13 -17.06 -1.66
CA VAL A 234 -17.06 -15.97 -1.96
C VAL A 234 -16.99 -14.86 -0.91
N PRO A 235 -17.31 -13.60 -1.28
CA PRO A 235 -17.43 -12.52 -0.31
C PRO A 235 -18.41 -12.88 0.82
N LYS A 236 -17.99 -12.67 2.07
CA LYS A 236 -18.87 -12.88 3.22
C LYS A 236 -19.88 -11.75 3.29
N VAL A 237 -21.17 -12.10 3.35
CA VAL A 237 -22.23 -11.13 3.63
C VAL A 237 -22.20 -10.83 5.13
N ASN A 238 -21.87 -9.59 5.49
CA ASN A 238 -21.87 -9.14 6.88
C ASN A 238 -23.24 -8.56 7.24
N GLY A 239 -24.01 -9.29 8.04
CA GLY A 239 -25.25 -8.78 8.66
C GLY A 239 -25.00 -8.27 10.07
N GLY A 240 -25.96 -7.51 10.62
CA GLY A 240 -25.96 -7.14 12.03
C GLY A 240 -25.97 -8.38 12.93
N LYS A 241 -25.11 -8.42 13.95
CA LYS A 241 -25.05 -9.51 14.93
C LYS A 241 -25.49 -9.00 16.30
N ARG A 242 -26.27 -9.80 17.04
CA ARG A 242 -26.57 -9.53 18.45
C ARG A 242 -25.31 -9.75 19.29
N HIS A 243 -25.17 -8.99 20.39
CA HIS A 243 -24.12 -9.23 21.36
C HIS A 243 -24.30 -10.61 22.00
N PHE A 244 -23.22 -11.37 22.18
CA PHE A 244 -23.28 -12.77 22.61
C PHE A 244 -23.99 -12.94 23.96
N VAL A 245 -23.73 -12.04 24.93
CA VAL A 245 -24.39 -12.06 26.25
C VAL A 245 -25.90 -11.91 26.12
N ASN A 246 -26.38 -10.97 25.31
CA ASN A 246 -27.81 -10.75 25.14
C ASN A 246 -28.47 -11.96 24.45
N SER A 247 -27.77 -12.60 23.50
CA SER A 247 -28.23 -13.83 22.88
C SER A 247 -28.37 -14.98 23.90
N SER A 248 -27.43 -15.09 24.84
CA SER A 248 -27.49 -16.09 25.91
C SER A 248 -28.59 -15.80 26.93
N ILE A 249 -28.78 -14.53 27.30
CA ILE A 249 -29.88 -14.10 28.18
C ILE A 249 -31.23 -14.40 27.53
N ASP A 250 -31.39 -14.06 26.25
CA ASP A 250 -32.62 -14.35 25.49
C ASP A 250 -32.89 -15.86 25.41
N TYR A 251 -31.84 -16.66 25.22
CA TYR A 251 -31.95 -18.13 25.21
C TYR A 251 -32.40 -18.66 26.57
N ALA A 252 -31.77 -18.24 27.67
CA ALA A 252 -32.16 -18.64 29.01
C ALA A 252 -33.61 -18.22 29.30
N ARG A 253 -33.96 -16.94 29.04
CA ARG A 253 -35.34 -16.44 29.19
C ARG A 253 -36.33 -17.34 28.47
N LYS A 254 -36.06 -17.66 27.20
CA LYS A 254 -36.91 -18.52 26.38
C LYS A 254 -37.14 -19.89 27.04
N VAL A 255 -36.07 -20.56 27.48
CA VAL A 255 -36.17 -21.87 28.14
C VAL A 255 -37.06 -21.83 29.38
N TRP A 256 -36.87 -20.83 30.26
CA TRP A 256 -37.67 -20.70 31.48
C TRP A 256 -39.15 -20.37 31.17
N THR A 257 -39.40 -19.50 30.19
CA THR A 257 -40.77 -19.19 29.77
C THR A 257 -41.48 -20.38 29.12
N GLU A 258 -40.77 -21.21 28.36
CA GLU A 258 -41.32 -22.44 27.75
C GLU A 258 -41.67 -23.50 28.80
N LEU A 259 -40.96 -23.52 29.94
CA LEU A 259 -41.28 -24.36 31.09
C LEU A 259 -42.46 -23.83 31.92
N GLY A 260 -43.02 -22.67 31.55
CA GLY A 260 -44.17 -22.06 32.23
C GLY A 260 -43.81 -21.13 33.39
N PHE A 261 -42.53 -20.77 33.55
CA PHE A 261 -42.12 -19.76 34.53
C PHE A 261 -42.36 -18.34 34.00
N GLU A 262 -42.63 -17.40 34.90
CA GLU A 262 -42.78 -15.97 34.59
C GLU A 262 -41.49 -15.20 34.97
N GLU A 263 -41.08 -14.24 34.13
CA GLU A 263 -39.86 -13.47 34.35
C GLU A 263 -40.05 -12.47 35.50
N MET A 264 -39.25 -12.59 36.55
CA MET A 264 -39.23 -11.65 37.67
C MET A 264 -38.42 -10.40 37.32
N THR A 265 -38.95 -9.21 37.65
CA THR A 265 -38.25 -7.93 37.48
C THR A 265 -37.74 -7.39 38.82
N GLY A 266 -36.61 -6.69 38.80
CA GLY A 266 -36.05 -6.05 40.00
C GLY A 266 -35.19 -4.84 39.68
N ASN A 267 -34.93 -4.03 40.70
CA ASN A 267 -34.04 -2.87 40.59
C ASN A 267 -32.57 -3.30 40.70
N MET A 268 -31.65 -2.52 40.11
CA MET A 268 -30.21 -2.75 40.27
C MET A 268 -29.72 -2.54 41.71
N THR A 269 -30.45 -1.74 42.49
CA THR A 269 -30.17 -1.45 43.90
C THR A 269 -31.31 -1.96 44.77
N VAL A 270 -30.97 -2.77 45.76
CA VAL A 270 -31.91 -3.36 46.71
C VAL A 270 -31.43 -3.04 48.13
N SER A 271 -32.36 -2.82 49.06
CA SER A 271 -32.02 -2.55 50.47
C SER A 271 -31.27 -3.73 51.08
N SER A 272 -30.27 -3.43 51.93
CA SER A 272 -29.46 -4.43 52.65
C SER A 272 -30.32 -5.47 53.37
N PHE A 273 -31.46 -5.06 53.93
CA PHE A 273 -32.41 -5.95 54.59
C PHE A 273 -32.92 -7.06 53.66
N TRP A 274 -33.30 -6.74 52.43
CA TRP A 274 -33.82 -7.73 51.47
C TRP A 274 -32.71 -8.59 50.87
N THR A 275 -31.47 -8.09 50.84
CA THR A 275 -30.31 -8.84 50.32
C THR A 275 -29.76 -9.84 51.34
N PHE A 276 -29.77 -9.51 52.64
CA PHE A 276 -29.16 -10.34 53.69
C PHE A 276 -30.19 -10.90 54.67
N ASP A 277 -30.88 -10.02 55.40
CA ASP A 277 -31.74 -10.42 56.52
C ASP A 277 -32.93 -11.28 56.07
N ALA A 278 -33.54 -10.96 54.93
CA ALA A 278 -34.70 -11.67 54.40
C ALA A 278 -34.40 -13.10 53.90
N LEU A 279 -33.15 -13.40 53.56
CA LEU A 279 -32.72 -14.72 53.06
C LEU A 279 -32.12 -15.62 54.16
N PHE A 280 -32.11 -15.15 55.42
CA PHE A 280 -31.49 -15.85 56.57
C PHE A 280 -30.01 -16.20 56.36
N THR A 281 -29.32 -15.43 55.52
CA THR A 281 -27.86 -15.46 55.31
C THR A 281 -27.15 -14.55 56.29
#